data_AF-M5RE12-F1
#
_entry.id   AF-M5RE12-F1
#
_cell.length_a   1.000
_cell.length_b   1.000
_cell.length_c   1.000
_cell.angle_alpha   90.00
_cell.angle_beta   90.00
_cell.angle_gamma   90.00
#
_symmetry.space_group_name_H-M   'P 1'
#
loop_
_entity.id
_entity.type
_entity.pdbx_description
1 polymer ?
#
loop_
_entity_poly.entity_id
_entity_poly.type
_entity_poly.pdbx_seq_one_letter_code
_entity_poly.pdbx_strand_id
1 'polypeptide(L)'
;MWRNPFGELTQDERADLAVVDIAELASHVPNSRTALQLIGDCGRGKTTRMLALLRHFPHASYVYLDEDLPCAAIPEGVPLLIDEAQRLPRKVMHRIFATGLPLVLATHRDLSRPLKKAGYDVTSYRIGDTNNAPLVAELANRRIEASRLGPGPIPTLSRQDADRLVSRFGSDIRGIEGYLYEQVQHQVYSDGEMRFVD
;
A
#
# COMPACT_ATOMS: atom_id res chain seq x y z
N MET A 1 -24.84 -4.89 -2.55
CA MET A 1 -23.46 -4.83 -3.09
C MET A 1 -23.28 -5.94 -4.10
N TRP A 2 -22.43 -5.78 -5.11
CA TRP A 2 -22.24 -6.80 -6.17
C TRP A 2 -21.11 -7.80 -5.85
N ARG A 3 -20.23 -7.45 -4.91
CA ARG A 3 -19.21 -8.32 -4.31
C ARG A 3 -18.98 -7.94 -2.84
N ASN A 4 -18.24 -8.77 -2.11
CA ASN A 4 -17.73 -8.39 -0.79
C ASN A 4 -16.66 -7.27 -0.96
N PRO A 5 -16.86 -6.07 -0.39
CA PRO A 5 -15.96 -4.94 -0.58
C PRO A 5 -14.55 -5.15 0.00
N PHE A 6 -14.40 -6.08 0.93
CA PHE A 6 -13.14 -6.38 1.59
C PHE A 6 -12.41 -7.59 0.99
N GLY A 7 -12.91 -8.15 -0.12
CA GLY A 7 -12.23 -9.21 -0.86
C GLY A 7 -10.96 -8.73 -1.58
N GLU A 8 -10.26 -9.62 -2.27
CA GLU A 8 -9.05 -9.26 -3.01
C GLU A 8 -9.32 -8.23 -4.11
N LEU A 9 -8.44 -7.23 -4.20
CA LEU A 9 -8.46 -6.18 -5.20
C LEU A 9 -7.37 -6.41 -6.24
N THR A 10 -7.66 -6.15 -7.51
CA THR A 10 -6.65 -6.12 -8.57
C THR A 10 -5.64 -4.98 -8.33
N GLN A 11 -4.51 -4.99 -9.04
CA GLN A 11 -3.51 -3.92 -8.92
C GLN A 11 -4.08 -2.54 -9.28
N ASP A 12 -4.89 -2.47 -10.34
CA ASP A 12 -5.54 -1.23 -10.76
C ASP A 12 -6.52 -0.74 -9.69
N GLU A 13 -7.37 -1.62 -9.18
CA GLU A 13 -8.33 -1.28 -8.12
C GLU A 13 -7.63 -0.80 -6.84
N ARG A 14 -6.52 -1.43 -6.44
CA ARG A 14 -5.74 -1.00 -5.28
C ARG A 14 -5.22 0.43 -5.47
N ALA A 15 -4.75 0.75 -6.67
CA ALA A 15 -4.24 2.07 -6.96
C ALA A 15 -5.36 3.13 -7.04
N ASP A 16 -6.53 2.80 -7.59
CA ASP A 16 -7.68 3.72 -7.65
C ASP A 16 -8.27 4.02 -6.27
N LEU A 17 -8.30 3.01 -5.40
CA LEU A 17 -8.90 3.13 -4.06
C LEU A 17 -7.90 3.66 -3.01
N ALA A 18 -6.65 3.92 -3.39
CA ALA A 18 -5.63 4.42 -2.51
C ALA A 18 -6.00 5.81 -1.94
N VAL A 19 -5.96 5.95 -0.61
CA VAL A 19 -6.04 7.23 0.09
C VAL A 19 -4.62 7.69 0.39
N VAL A 20 -3.99 8.38 -0.56
CA VAL A 20 -2.57 8.77 -0.50
C VAL A 20 -2.39 10.11 -1.22
N ASP A 21 -1.61 11.02 -0.65
CA ASP A 21 -1.12 12.19 -1.38
C ASP A 21 0.03 11.78 -2.31
N ILE A 22 -0.31 11.44 -3.55
CA ILE A 22 0.67 11.01 -4.55
C ILE A 22 1.54 12.18 -5.01
N ALA A 23 1.02 13.41 -5.02
CA ALA A 23 1.79 14.57 -5.45
C ALA A 23 2.95 14.84 -4.48
N GLU A 24 2.69 14.73 -3.17
CA GLU A 24 3.72 14.82 -2.13
C GLU A 24 4.81 13.76 -2.36
N LEU A 25 4.44 12.48 -2.45
CA LEU A 25 5.39 11.39 -2.63
C LEU A 25 6.19 11.51 -3.93
N ALA A 26 5.52 11.85 -5.04
CA ALA A 26 6.13 12.00 -6.35
C ALA A 26 7.13 13.16 -6.40
N SER A 27 6.90 14.23 -5.63
CA SER A 27 7.81 15.38 -5.56
C SER A 27 9.21 15.04 -5.04
N HIS A 28 9.38 13.88 -4.40
CA HIS A 28 10.67 13.37 -3.90
C HIS A 28 11.42 12.45 -4.88
N VAL A 29 10.83 12.16 -6.05
CA VAL A 29 11.43 11.28 -7.08
C VAL A 29 11.74 11.99 -8.43
N PRO A 30 11.95 13.32 -8.53
CA PRO A 30 12.02 13.99 -9.83
C PRO A 30 13.37 13.83 -10.54
N ASN A 31 14.43 13.47 -9.82
CA ASN A 31 15.81 13.61 -10.29
C ASN A 31 16.62 12.32 -10.14
N SER A 32 17.71 12.21 -10.91
CA SER A 32 18.73 11.18 -10.70
C SER A 32 19.26 11.23 -9.27
N ARG A 33 19.62 10.06 -8.73
CA ARG A 33 20.11 9.88 -7.36
C ARG A 33 19.15 10.37 -6.27
N THR A 34 17.84 10.35 -6.52
CA THR A 34 16.82 10.46 -5.46
C THR A 34 16.30 9.08 -5.10
N ALA A 35 16.04 8.85 -3.81
CA ALA A 35 15.45 7.61 -3.32
C ALA A 35 14.34 7.91 -2.30
N LEU A 36 13.13 7.50 -2.64
CA LEU A 36 11.99 7.49 -1.73
C LEU A 36 11.88 6.11 -1.06
N GLN A 37 11.87 6.08 0.26
CA GLN A 37 11.62 4.85 1.03
C GLN A 37 10.25 4.88 1.70
N LEU A 38 9.46 3.85 1.46
CA LEU A 38 8.23 3.55 2.20
C LEU A 38 8.54 2.44 3.20
N ILE A 39 8.76 2.80 4.47
CA ILE A 39 9.24 1.88 5.50
C ILE A 39 8.09 1.51 6.43
N GLY A 40 7.80 0.23 6.58
CA GLY A 40 6.78 -0.23 7.54
C GLY A 40 6.51 -1.72 7.46
N ASP A 41 5.88 -2.27 8.49
CA ASP A 41 5.57 -3.70 8.57
C ASP A 41 4.56 -4.16 7.51
N CYS A 42 4.33 -5.46 7.44
CA CYS A 42 3.34 -6.05 6.53
C CYS A 42 1.94 -5.51 6.83
N GLY A 43 1.08 -5.45 5.81
CA GLY A 43 -0.32 -5.06 5.99
C GLY A 43 -0.60 -3.56 6.15
N ARG A 44 0.41 -2.69 6.12
CA ARG A 44 0.24 -1.24 6.36
C ARG A 44 -0.04 -0.36 5.12
N GLY A 45 -0.10 -0.97 3.94
CA GLY A 45 -0.41 -0.26 2.68
C GLY A 45 0.81 0.32 1.93
N LYS A 46 1.97 -0.33 2.02
CA LYS A 46 3.15 0.02 1.19
C LYS A 46 2.92 -0.28 -0.28
N THR A 47 2.53 -1.51 -0.61
CA THR A 47 2.24 -1.94 -1.99
C THR A 47 1.18 -1.08 -2.65
N THR A 48 0.12 -0.70 -1.94
CA THR A 48 -0.90 0.22 -2.45
C THR A 48 -0.31 1.57 -2.89
N ARG A 49 0.58 2.15 -2.08
CA ARG A 49 1.30 3.39 -2.41
C ARG A 49 2.26 3.20 -3.60
N MET A 50 2.94 2.05 -3.67
CA MET A 50 3.80 1.71 -4.80
C MET A 50 3.02 1.65 -6.12
N LEU A 51 1.86 0.99 -6.13
CA LEU A 51 1.02 0.89 -7.33
C LEU A 51 0.43 2.24 -7.75
N ALA A 52 0.06 3.09 -6.78
CA ALA A 52 -0.40 4.44 -7.08
C ALA A 52 0.73 5.31 -7.67
N LEU A 53 1.97 5.19 -7.16
CA LEU A 53 3.14 5.84 -7.77
C LEU A 53 3.46 5.28 -9.16
N LEU A 54 3.32 3.97 -9.37
CA LEU A 54 3.52 3.34 -10.67
C LEU A 54 2.55 3.92 -11.72
N ARG A 55 1.28 4.13 -11.37
CA ARG A 55 0.30 4.78 -12.26
C ARG A 55 0.61 6.26 -12.51
N HIS A 56 1.23 6.94 -11.54
CA HIS A 56 1.63 8.34 -11.68
C HIS A 56 2.82 8.53 -12.62
N PHE A 57 3.76 7.59 -12.65
CA PHE A 57 4.97 7.66 -13.46
C PHE A 57 4.88 6.76 -14.72
N PRO A 58 4.61 7.31 -15.91
CA PRO A 58 4.34 6.50 -17.11
C PRO A 58 5.54 5.68 -17.62
N HIS A 59 6.76 6.03 -17.20
CA HIS A 59 8.00 5.32 -17.56
C HIS A 59 8.58 4.51 -16.41
N ALA A 60 7.88 4.43 -15.28
CA ALA A 60 8.33 3.64 -14.15
C ALA A 60 8.25 2.14 -14.44
N SER A 61 9.16 1.40 -13.81
CA SER A 61 9.10 -0.05 -13.79
C SER A 61 8.93 -0.53 -12.35
N TYR A 62 8.19 -1.62 -12.18
CA TYR A 62 7.86 -2.17 -10.87
C TYR A 62 8.31 -3.62 -10.78
N VAL A 63 8.91 -3.98 -9.65
CA VAL A 63 9.22 -5.36 -9.30
C VAL A 63 8.85 -5.63 -7.84
N TYR A 64 8.16 -6.75 -7.62
CA TYR A 64 7.90 -7.30 -6.30
C TYR A 64 8.89 -8.43 -6.02
N LEU A 65 9.56 -8.40 -4.87
CA LEU A 65 10.49 -9.45 -4.46
C LEU A 65 9.81 -10.39 -3.47
N ASP A 66 9.53 -11.60 -3.94
CA ASP A 66 8.92 -12.64 -3.12
C ASP A 66 9.89 -13.17 -2.05
N GLU A 67 9.35 -13.75 -0.98
CA GLU A 67 10.11 -14.40 0.09
C GLU A 67 10.69 -15.75 -0.35
N ASP A 68 9.87 -16.53 -1.04
CA ASP A 68 10.13 -17.94 -1.32
C ASP A 68 10.73 -18.16 -2.71
N LEU A 69 10.82 -17.10 -3.52
CA LEU A 69 11.36 -17.17 -4.87
C LEU A 69 12.75 -16.53 -4.97
N PRO A 70 13.60 -17.00 -5.91
CA PRO A 70 14.81 -16.27 -6.27
C PRO A 70 14.51 -14.82 -6.67
N CYS A 71 15.48 -13.93 -6.46
CA CYS A 71 15.37 -12.54 -6.89
C CYS A 71 15.00 -12.47 -8.37
N ALA A 72 13.84 -11.88 -8.66
CA ALA A 72 13.37 -11.68 -10.02
C ALA A 72 14.34 -10.79 -10.81
N ALA A 73 14.25 -10.87 -12.15
CA ALA A 73 14.93 -9.94 -13.02
C ALA A 73 14.45 -8.51 -12.72
N ILE A 74 15.39 -7.57 -12.60
CA ILE A 74 15.09 -6.17 -12.33
C ILE A 74 14.74 -5.50 -13.67
N PRO A 75 13.52 -4.97 -13.83
CA PRO A 75 13.09 -4.38 -15.09
C PRO A 75 13.76 -3.02 -15.34
N GLU A 76 13.84 -2.64 -16.60
CA GLU A 76 14.28 -1.31 -17.01
C GLU A 76 13.12 -0.31 -16.89
N GLY A 77 13.37 0.85 -16.29
CA GLY A 77 12.37 1.91 -16.11
C GLY A 77 12.86 3.01 -15.18
N VAL A 78 12.20 4.17 -15.24
CA VAL A 78 12.58 5.38 -14.52
C VAL A 78 11.32 6.12 -14.03
N PRO A 79 11.09 6.23 -12.71
CA PRO A 79 11.84 5.61 -11.61
C PRO A 79 11.73 4.07 -11.56
N LEU A 80 12.68 3.43 -10.90
CA LEU A 80 12.60 2.00 -10.58
C LEU A 80 11.93 1.82 -9.21
N LEU A 81 10.79 1.13 -9.20
CA LEU A 81 10.00 0.81 -8.02
C LEU A 81 10.29 -0.65 -7.59
N ILE A 82 10.75 -0.83 -6.35
CA ILE A 82 11.06 -2.16 -5.79
C ILE A 82 10.27 -2.35 -4.50
N ASP A 83 9.33 -3.28 -4.51
CA ASP A 83 8.62 -3.71 -3.31
C ASP A 83 9.38 -4.85 -2.61
N GLU A 84 9.29 -4.89 -1.29
CA GLU A 84 10.06 -5.79 -0.42
C GLU A 84 11.59 -5.66 -0.61
N ALA A 85 12.08 -4.42 -0.82
CA ALA A 85 13.46 -4.13 -1.21
C ALA A 85 14.55 -4.63 -0.23
N GLN A 86 14.21 -4.92 1.03
CA GLN A 86 15.15 -5.55 1.97
C GLN A 86 15.57 -6.97 1.54
N ARG A 87 14.82 -7.59 0.62
CA ARG A 87 15.11 -8.92 0.07
C ARG A 87 16.12 -8.90 -1.07
N LEU A 88 16.51 -7.72 -1.58
CA LEU A 88 17.53 -7.62 -2.62
C LEU A 88 18.84 -8.29 -2.19
N PRO A 89 19.37 -9.24 -2.99
CA PRO A 89 20.70 -9.76 -2.76
C PRO A 89 21.71 -8.61 -2.81
N ARG A 90 22.69 -8.63 -1.90
CA ARG A 90 23.66 -7.52 -1.76
C ARG A 90 24.31 -7.12 -3.07
N LYS A 91 24.72 -8.09 -3.90
CA LYS A 91 25.34 -7.82 -5.21
C LYS A 91 24.40 -7.08 -6.17
N VAL A 92 23.11 -7.44 -6.17
CA VAL A 92 22.08 -6.80 -7.01
C VAL A 92 21.80 -5.39 -6.49
N MET A 93 21.61 -5.23 -5.18
CA MET A 93 21.42 -3.92 -4.55
C MET A 93 22.55 -2.93 -4.88
N HIS A 94 23.82 -3.35 -4.77
CA HIS A 94 24.96 -2.49 -5.12
C HIS A 94 24.94 -2.10 -6.60
N ARG A 95 24.58 -3.02 -7.51
CA ARG A 95 24.45 -2.72 -8.94
C ARG A 95 23.34 -1.72 -9.20
N ILE A 96 22.17 -1.90 -8.60
CA ILE A 96 21.04 -0.97 -8.74
C ILE A 96 21.44 0.42 -8.23
N PHE A 97 22.03 0.51 -7.04
CA PHE A 97 22.41 1.81 -6.47
C PHE A 97 23.54 2.48 -7.26
N ALA A 98 24.40 1.71 -7.93
CA ALA A 98 25.41 2.29 -8.81
C ALA A 98 24.82 2.96 -10.06
N THR A 99 23.60 2.61 -10.48
CA THR A 99 22.97 3.19 -11.69
C THR A 99 22.68 4.68 -11.55
N GLY A 100 22.43 5.18 -10.33
CA GLY A 100 22.00 6.56 -10.10
C GLY A 100 20.58 6.86 -10.61
N LEU A 101 19.81 5.83 -11.01
CA LEU A 101 18.41 6.01 -11.35
C LEU A 101 17.62 6.47 -10.11
N PRO A 102 16.58 7.29 -10.26
CA PRO A 102 15.62 7.57 -9.20
C PRO A 102 14.96 6.27 -8.73
N LEU A 103 14.88 6.08 -7.41
CA LEU A 103 14.38 4.86 -6.78
C LEU A 103 13.16 5.13 -5.90
N VAL A 104 12.22 4.19 -5.91
CA VAL A 104 11.17 4.09 -4.89
C VAL A 104 11.23 2.70 -4.30
N LEU A 105 11.45 2.61 -2.98
CA LEU A 105 11.67 1.36 -2.29
C LEU A 105 10.63 1.18 -1.19
N ALA A 106 9.81 0.15 -1.29
CA ALA A 106 8.99 -0.31 -0.17
C ALA A 106 9.75 -1.39 0.60
N THR A 107 9.83 -1.25 1.93
CA THR A 107 10.68 -2.12 2.74
C THR A 107 10.26 -2.18 4.21
N HIS A 108 10.67 -3.24 4.91
CA HIS A 108 10.59 -3.34 6.37
C HIS A 108 11.79 -2.75 7.11
N ARG A 109 12.88 -2.39 6.40
CA ARG A 109 14.14 -1.95 7.01
C ARG A 109 14.62 -0.67 6.38
N ASP A 110 15.25 0.19 7.17
CA ASP A 110 15.84 1.42 6.65
C ASP A 110 17.11 1.13 5.81
N LEU A 111 17.06 1.46 4.52
CA LEU A 111 18.16 1.35 3.56
C LEU A 111 18.88 2.70 3.35
N SER A 112 18.62 3.72 4.17
CA SER A 112 19.23 5.05 4.05
C SER A 112 20.75 5.01 4.05
N ARG A 113 21.36 4.17 4.89
CA ARG A 113 22.82 4.08 5.01
C ARG A 113 23.48 3.63 3.69
N PRO A 114 23.12 2.48 3.09
CA PRO A 114 23.70 2.07 1.82
C PRO A 114 23.32 3.00 0.65
N LEU A 115 22.12 3.59 0.64
CA LEU A 115 21.72 4.58 -0.37
C LEU A 115 22.57 5.84 -0.32
N LYS A 116 22.73 6.45 0.86
CA LYS A 116 23.57 7.65 1.05
C LYS A 116 25.03 7.38 0.69
N LYS A 117 25.54 6.18 1.01
CA LYS A 117 26.90 5.76 0.60
C LYS A 117 27.05 5.69 -0.93
N ALA A 118 25.98 5.35 -1.65
CA ALA A 118 25.95 5.38 -3.11
C ALA A 118 25.63 6.77 -3.71
N GLY A 119 25.54 7.81 -2.87
CA GLY A 119 25.34 9.20 -3.28
C GLY A 119 23.89 9.59 -3.53
N TYR A 120 22.93 8.86 -2.96
CA TYR A 120 21.51 9.23 -3.05
C TYR A 120 21.12 10.30 -2.04
N ASP A 121 20.25 11.21 -2.46
CA ASP A 121 19.37 11.96 -1.57
C ASP A 121 18.18 11.08 -1.19
N VAL A 122 17.93 10.93 0.12
CA VAL A 122 17.02 9.90 0.65
C VAL A 122 15.91 10.52 1.48
N THR A 123 14.67 10.37 1.01
CA THR A 123 13.45 10.68 1.76
C THR A 123 12.83 9.40 2.27
N SER A 124 12.38 9.36 3.53
CA SER A 124 11.80 8.16 4.13
C SER A 124 10.49 8.46 4.83
N TYR A 125 9.45 7.71 4.46
CA TYR A 125 8.12 7.74 5.07
C TYR A 125 7.91 6.48 5.89
N ARG A 126 7.53 6.65 7.16
CA ARG A 126 7.10 5.55 8.01
C ARG A 126 5.62 5.27 7.78
N ILE A 127 5.34 4.11 7.20
CA ILE A 127 3.99 3.66 6.88
C ILE A 127 3.42 2.88 8.06
N GLY A 128 2.21 3.26 8.48
CA GLY A 128 1.54 2.72 9.66
C GLY A 128 1.20 3.78 10.70
N ASP A 129 2.09 4.75 10.91
CA ASP A 129 1.97 5.73 12.00
C ASP A 129 0.71 6.61 11.85
N THR A 130 0.22 6.76 10.62
CA THR A 130 -0.99 7.53 10.29
C THR A 130 -2.22 6.67 10.03
N ASN A 131 -2.17 5.35 10.25
CA ASN A 131 -3.30 4.43 10.06
C ASN A 131 -4.29 4.54 11.24
N ASN A 132 -4.89 5.71 11.35
CA ASN A 132 -5.87 6.07 12.38
C ASN A 132 -7.30 5.81 11.92
N ALA A 133 -8.26 5.97 12.82
CA ALA A 133 -9.67 5.69 12.53
C ALA A 133 -10.26 6.54 11.38
N PRO A 134 -9.95 7.84 11.23
CA PRO A 134 -10.35 8.59 10.04
C PRO A 134 -9.90 7.92 8.73
N LEU A 135 -8.64 7.52 8.62
CA LEU A 135 -8.12 6.86 7.43
C LEU A 135 -8.77 5.49 7.20
N VAL A 136 -8.93 4.69 8.26
CA VAL A 136 -9.57 3.37 8.19
C VAL A 136 -11.02 3.49 7.72
N ALA A 137 -11.77 4.44 8.28
CA ALA A 137 -13.15 4.71 7.86
C ALA A 137 -13.21 5.14 6.39
N GLU A 138 -12.31 6.02 5.95
CA GLU A 138 -12.26 6.45 4.55
C GLU A 138 -11.94 5.29 3.60
N LEU A 139 -10.91 4.50 3.90
CA LEU A 139 -10.52 3.33 3.10
C LEU A 139 -11.67 2.33 3.00
N ALA A 140 -12.28 1.97 4.13
CA ALA A 140 -13.38 1.02 4.15
C ALA A 140 -14.59 1.53 3.35
N ASN A 141 -14.97 2.79 3.55
CA ASN A 141 -16.13 3.37 2.86
C ASN A 141 -15.89 3.52 1.35
N ARG A 142 -14.66 3.85 0.91
CA ARG A 142 -14.32 3.83 -0.53
C ARG A 142 -14.49 2.43 -1.14
N ARG A 143 -14.08 1.39 -0.42
CA ARG A 143 -14.23 -0.01 -0.88
C ARG A 143 -15.70 -0.45 -0.93
N ILE A 144 -16.50 -0.05 0.05
CA ILE A 144 -17.94 -0.30 0.09
C ILE A 144 -18.64 0.40 -1.09
N GLU A 145 -18.33 1.67 -1.31
CA GLU A 145 -18.85 2.47 -2.43
C GLU A 145 -18.48 1.85 -3.79
N ALA A 146 -17.23 1.43 -3.98
CA ALA A 146 -16.79 0.75 -5.21
C ALA A 146 -17.49 -0.60 -5.46
N SER A 147 -18.13 -1.18 -4.42
CA SER A 147 -18.86 -2.44 -4.50
C SER A 147 -20.39 -2.24 -4.59
N ARG A 148 -20.85 -1.01 -4.79
CA ARG A 148 -22.26 -0.65 -4.96
C ARG A 148 -22.85 -1.33 -6.20
N LEU A 149 -23.98 -2.03 -6.03
CA LEU A 149 -24.69 -2.74 -7.12
C LEU A 149 -25.62 -1.80 -7.92
N GLY A 150 -26.15 -0.75 -7.29
CA GLY A 150 -27.09 0.16 -7.93
C GLY A 150 -27.36 1.42 -7.09
N PRO A 151 -28.25 2.31 -7.57
CA PRO A 151 -28.65 3.50 -6.83
C PRO A 151 -29.46 3.09 -5.58
N GLY A 152 -29.00 3.53 -4.41
CA GLY A 152 -29.61 3.17 -3.12
C GLY A 152 -28.66 3.42 -1.95
N PRO A 153 -29.14 3.34 -0.70
CA PRO A 153 -28.26 3.41 0.46
C PRO A 153 -27.32 2.20 0.48
N ILE A 154 -26.08 2.42 0.92
CA ILE A 154 -25.11 1.36 1.20
C ILE A 154 -24.66 1.49 2.66
N PRO A 155 -24.27 0.38 3.31
CA PRO A 155 -23.75 0.45 4.67
C PRO A 155 -22.47 1.30 4.70
N THR A 156 -22.24 2.00 5.81
CA THR A 156 -21.03 2.81 6.00
C THR A 156 -20.34 2.41 7.29
N LEU A 157 -19.02 2.31 7.27
CA LEU A 157 -18.22 2.13 8.45
C LEU A 157 -18.14 3.46 9.19
N SER A 158 -18.75 3.52 10.37
CA SER A 158 -18.71 4.73 11.19
C SER A 158 -17.30 4.99 11.74
N ARG A 159 -17.03 6.24 12.12
CA ARG A 159 -15.76 6.57 12.77
C ARG A 159 -15.58 5.84 14.11
N GLN A 160 -16.67 5.61 14.84
CA GLN A 160 -16.63 4.88 16.11
C GLN A 160 -16.25 3.41 15.89
N ASP A 161 -16.78 2.77 14.85
CA ASP A 161 -16.41 1.41 14.49
C ASP A 161 -14.96 1.34 14.01
N ALA A 162 -14.52 2.31 13.22
CA ALA A 162 -13.12 2.44 12.83
C ALA A 162 -12.18 2.62 14.04
N ASP A 163 -12.58 3.40 15.06
CA ASP A 163 -11.82 3.53 16.31
C ASP A 163 -11.71 2.18 17.05
N ARG A 164 -12.78 1.38 17.08
CA ARG A 164 -12.75 0.03 17.66
C ARG A 164 -11.81 -0.90 16.89
N LEU A 165 -11.86 -0.85 15.56
CA LEU A 165 -10.99 -1.65 14.70
C LEU A 165 -9.52 -1.27 14.88
N VAL A 166 -9.20 0.03 14.87
CA VAL A 166 -7.84 0.52 15.13
C VAL A 166 -7.38 0.16 16.54
N SER A 167 -8.26 0.22 17.54
CA SER A 167 -7.91 -0.20 18.91
C SER A 167 -7.58 -1.70 18.99
N ARG A 168 -8.23 -2.53 18.16
CA ARG A 168 -8.04 -3.98 18.13
C ARG A 168 -6.83 -4.43 17.30
N PHE A 169 -6.65 -3.85 16.12
CA PHE A 169 -5.65 -4.28 15.13
C PHE A 169 -4.46 -3.32 15.01
N GLY A 170 -4.49 -2.18 15.71
CA GLY A 170 -3.49 -1.13 15.55
C GLY A 170 -3.49 -0.57 14.13
N SER A 171 -2.30 -0.46 13.56
CA SER A 171 -2.07 0.07 12.20
C SER A 171 -2.17 -0.98 11.09
N ASP A 172 -2.52 -2.23 11.40
CA ASP A 172 -2.61 -3.32 10.43
C ASP A 172 -3.91 -3.25 9.61
N ILE A 173 -3.85 -2.54 8.48
CA ILE A 173 -4.99 -2.38 7.57
C ILE A 173 -5.41 -3.72 6.99
N ARG A 174 -4.46 -4.61 6.64
CA ARG A 174 -4.79 -5.92 6.09
C ARG A 174 -5.51 -6.79 7.12
N GLY A 175 -5.11 -6.72 8.38
CA GLY A 175 -5.82 -7.38 9.49
C GLY A 175 -7.26 -6.87 9.65
N ILE A 176 -7.45 -5.55 9.59
CA ILE A 176 -8.78 -4.92 9.64
C ILE A 176 -9.65 -5.36 8.46
N GLU A 177 -9.10 -5.34 7.24
CA GLU A 177 -9.80 -5.75 6.03
C GLU A 177 -10.20 -7.22 6.08
N GLY A 178 -9.31 -8.10 6.52
CA GLY A 178 -9.61 -9.52 6.70
C GLY A 178 -10.74 -9.75 7.73
N TYR A 179 -10.73 -9.02 8.84
CA TYR A 179 -11.82 -9.07 9.81
C TYR A 179 -13.16 -8.62 9.20
N LEU A 180 -13.15 -7.50 8.50
CA LEU A 180 -14.36 -6.95 7.86
C LEU A 180 -14.89 -7.87 6.75
N TYR A 181 -14.00 -8.54 6.02
CA TYR A 181 -14.37 -9.56 5.03
C TYR A 181 -15.21 -10.66 5.68
N GLU A 182 -14.73 -11.26 6.77
CA GLU A 182 -15.43 -12.32 7.50
C GLU A 182 -16.79 -11.84 8.03
N GLN A 183 -16.84 -10.63 8.59
CA GLN A 183 -18.10 -10.05 9.08
C GLN A 183 -19.15 -9.89 7.98
N VAL A 184 -18.74 -9.34 6.84
CA VAL A 184 -19.64 -9.20 5.68
C VAL A 184 -20.05 -10.58 5.17
N GLN A 185 -19.11 -11.53 5.08
CA GLN A 185 -19.37 -12.87 4.57
C GLN A 185 -20.39 -13.63 5.42
N HIS A 186 -20.34 -13.48 6.74
CA HIS A 186 -21.31 -14.09 7.66
C HIS A 186 -22.71 -13.48 7.53
N GLN A 187 -22.81 -12.18 7.25
CA GLN A 187 -24.08 -11.45 7.21
C GLN A 187 -24.78 -11.49 5.86
N VAL A 188 -24.11 -11.91 4.78
CA VAL A 188 -24.76 -12.18 3.47
C VAL A 188 -25.88 -13.22 3.60
N TYR A 189 -25.89 -14.03 4.67
CA TYR A 189 -26.93 -15.00 4.98
C TYR A 189 -27.97 -14.54 6.02
N SER A 190 -27.95 -13.27 6.44
CA SER A 190 -28.88 -12.72 7.44
C SER A 190 -29.67 -11.53 6.88
N ASP A 191 -31.00 -11.54 6.96
CA ASP A 191 -31.92 -10.50 6.46
C ASP A 191 -31.90 -9.17 7.27
N GLY A 192 -30.82 -8.87 8.00
CA GLY A 192 -30.67 -7.68 8.85
C GLY A 192 -29.83 -6.57 8.23
N GLU A 193 -29.88 -5.37 8.84
CA GLU A 193 -28.92 -4.29 8.52
C GLU A 193 -27.49 -4.75 8.81
N MET A 194 -26.61 -4.55 7.83
CA MET A 194 -25.21 -4.97 7.93
C MET A 194 -24.46 -4.18 9.02
N ARG A 195 -23.86 -4.89 9.97
CA ARG A 195 -23.03 -4.33 11.05
C ARG A 195 -21.57 -4.71 10.83
N PHE A 196 -20.66 -3.75 10.93
CA PHE A 196 -19.22 -4.02 10.72
C PHE A 196 -18.48 -4.42 11.99
N VAL A 197 -19.01 -4.01 13.15
CA VAL A 197 -18.46 -4.30 14.46
C VAL A 197 -19.63 -4.66 15.37
N ASP A 198 -19.42 -5.67 16.22
CA ASP A 198 -20.39 -6.10 17.23
C ASP A 198 -20.60 -5.05 18.36
#